data_AF-A0A942DTR5-F1
#
_entry.id   AF-A0A942DTR5-F1
#
_cell.length_a   1.000
_cell.length_b   1.000
_cell.length_c   1.000
_cell.angle_alpha   90.00
_cell.angle_beta   90.00
_cell.angle_gamma   90.00
#
_symmetry.space_group_name_H-M   'P 1'
#
loop_
_entity.id
_entity.type
_entity.pdbx_description
1 polymer ?
#
loop_
_entity_poly.entity_id
_entity_poly.type
_entity_poly.pdbx_seq_one_letter_code
_entity_poly.pdbx_strand_id
1 'polypeptide(L)'
;MLRLVSTTLIALFISGSVFAAAEKTYQVTGPILEVTDSTIVVDKKGEKWEVSKDAASVVHGELKKGAKVTIKYKMVATDIEAKEEAPAKKKK
;
A
#
# COMPACT_ATOMS: atom_id res chain seq x y z
N MET A 1 -18.61 -60.91 21.94
CA MET A 1 -19.92 -60.24 21.82
C MET A 1 -19.66 -58.86 21.24
N LEU A 2 -20.18 -58.66 20.03
CA LEU A 2 -20.14 -57.45 19.23
C LEU A 2 -20.79 -56.26 19.97
N ARG A 3 -20.14 -55.08 19.98
CA ARG A 3 -20.79 -53.78 19.72
C ARG A 3 -19.78 -52.61 19.66
N LEU A 4 -19.49 -52.28 18.41
CA LEU A 4 -19.04 -51.01 17.85
C LEU A 4 -20.01 -49.88 18.23
N VAL A 5 -19.55 -48.73 18.77
CA VAL A 5 -20.04 -47.40 18.35
C VAL A 5 -18.91 -46.38 18.56
N SER A 6 -18.36 -45.96 17.43
CA SER A 6 -17.41 -44.86 17.26
C SER A 6 -18.16 -43.52 17.30
N THR A 7 -17.64 -42.50 17.98
CA THR A 7 -18.00 -41.11 17.71
C THR A 7 -16.80 -40.20 18.00
N THR A 8 -15.82 -40.22 17.08
CA THR A 8 -14.77 -39.21 17.02
C THR A 8 -15.36 -37.95 16.38
N LEU A 9 -15.61 -36.91 17.19
CA LEU A 9 -16.00 -35.59 16.71
C LEU A 9 -14.76 -34.88 16.11
N ILE A 10 -14.62 -34.93 14.78
CA ILE A 10 -13.60 -34.15 14.06
C ILE A 10 -14.13 -32.72 13.93
N ALA A 11 -13.64 -31.82 14.77
CA ALA A 11 -13.84 -30.39 14.59
C ALA A 11 -13.00 -29.92 13.39
N LEU A 12 -13.66 -29.71 12.26
CA LEU A 12 -13.04 -29.18 11.05
C LEU A 12 -12.76 -27.67 11.25
N PHE A 13 -11.56 -27.33 11.73
CA PHE A 13 -11.06 -25.96 11.71
C PHE A 13 -10.83 -25.55 10.25
N ILE A 14 -11.80 -24.86 9.66
CA ILE A 14 -11.60 -24.12 8.42
C ILE A 14 -10.90 -22.81 8.80
N SER A 15 -9.59 -22.87 9.00
CA SER A 15 -8.74 -21.68 8.99
C SER A 15 -8.66 -21.20 7.54
N GLY A 16 -9.67 -20.46 7.10
CA GLY A 16 -9.63 -19.76 5.83
C GLY A 16 -8.52 -18.73 5.87
N SER A 17 -7.42 -18.99 5.17
CA SER A 17 -6.43 -17.95 4.88
C SER A 17 -7.11 -16.90 4.02
N VAL A 18 -7.52 -15.79 4.63
CA VAL A 18 -7.89 -14.59 3.89
C VAL A 18 -6.60 -14.09 3.25
N PHE A 19 -6.36 -14.50 2.00
CA PHE A 19 -5.33 -13.89 1.17
C PHE A 19 -5.81 -12.47 0.84
N ALA A 20 -5.58 -11.54 1.78
CA ALA A 20 -5.58 -10.13 1.45
C ALA A 20 -4.53 -9.95 0.34
N ALA A 21 -4.95 -9.41 -0.81
CA ALA A 21 -4.01 -9.06 -1.87
C ALA A 21 -2.90 -8.19 -1.24
N ALA A 22 -1.65 -8.64 -1.32
CA ALA A 22 -0.54 -7.88 -0.76
C ALA A 22 -0.51 -6.51 -1.45
N GLU A 23 -0.82 -5.46 -0.70
CA GLU A 23 -0.81 -4.11 -1.23
C GLU A 23 0.58 -3.79 -1.79
N LYS A 24 0.63 -3.33 -3.04
CA LYS A 24 1.90 -3.01 -3.69
C LYS A 24 2.59 -1.89 -2.92
N THR A 25 3.78 -2.19 -2.40
CA THR A 25 4.65 -1.21 -1.78
C THR A 25 5.67 -0.70 -2.78
N TYR A 26 5.82 0.61 -2.83
CA TYR A 26 6.79 1.32 -3.64
C TYR A 26 7.90 1.88 -2.77
N GLN A 27 8.99 2.31 -3.40
CA GLN A 27 10.06 3.01 -2.71
C GLN A 27 10.62 4.14 -3.55
N VAL A 28 11.06 5.20 -2.86
CA VAL A 28 11.85 6.27 -3.45
C VAL A 28 13.08 6.51 -2.58
N THR A 29 14.24 6.71 -3.21
CA THR A 29 15.49 6.98 -2.51
C THR A 29 16.13 8.24 -3.07
N GLY A 30 16.51 9.16 -2.19
CA GLY A 30 17.06 10.46 -2.57
C GLY A 30 17.49 11.29 -1.36
N PRO A 31 18.27 12.37 -1.57
CA PRO A 31 18.48 13.35 -0.52
C PRO A 31 17.19 14.11 -0.21
N ILE A 32 16.95 14.39 1.07
CA ILE A 32 15.82 15.20 1.53
C ILE A 32 16.00 16.64 1.04
N LEU A 33 14.94 17.18 0.43
CA LEU A 33 14.84 18.59 0.07
C LEU A 33 14.10 19.40 1.14
N GLU A 34 13.04 18.81 1.69
CA GLU A 34 12.14 19.43 2.67
C GLU A 34 11.48 18.38 3.57
N VAL A 35 11.23 18.74 4.82
CA VAL A 35 10.47 17.93 5.79
C VAL A 35 9.50 18.85 6.50
N THR A 36 8.23 18.47 6.52
CA THR A 36 7.18 19.08 7.34
C THR A 36 6.59 18.01 8.26
N ASP A 37 5.60 18.39 9.06
CA ASP A 37 4.88 17.46 9.92
C ASP A 37 4.16 16.38 9.09
N SER A 38 3.58 16.78 7.94
CA SER A 38 2.75 15.92 7.09
C SER A 38 3.42 15.43 5.81
N THR A 39 4.66 15.85 5.50
CA THR A 39 5.26 15.59 4.19
C THR A 39 6.78 15.46 4.27
N ILE A 40 7.36 14.60 3.42
CA ILE A 40 8.80 14.62 3.07
C ILE A 40 8.92 14.79 1.56
N VAL A 41 9.81 15.69 1.13
CA VAL A 41 10.19 15.85 -0.27
C VAL A 41 11.63 15.38 -0.46
N VAL A 42 11.87 14.52 -1.45
CA VAL A 42 13.21 14.03 -1.82
C VAL A 42 13.55 14.34 -3.27
N ASP A 43 14.83 14.46 -3.57
CA ASP A 43 15.32 14.51 -4.95
C ASP A 43 15.54 13.09 -5.49
N LYS A 44 14.74 12.70 -6.48
CA LYS A 44 14.91 11.47 -7.23
C LYS A 44 15.49 11.79 -8.61
N LYS A 45 16.82 11.93 -8.67
CA LYS A 45 17.58 12.15 -9.94
C LYS A 45 17.15 13.42 -10.69
N GLY A 46 17.01 14.53 -9.98
CA GLY A 46 16.59 15.84 -10.48
C GLY A 46 15.08 16.09 -10.39
N GLU A 47 14.28 15.06 -10.05
CA GLU A 47 12.83 15.18 -9.89
C GLU A 47 12.46 15.29 -8.41
N LYS A 48 11.62 16.28 -8.05
CA LYS A 48 11.09 16.41 -6.69
C LYS A 48 9.99 15.38 -6.48
N TRP A 49 10.21 14.46 -5.53
CA TRP A 49 9.23 13.46 -5.15
C TRP A 49 8.68 13.80 -3.77
N GLU A 50 7.38 14.11 -3.72
CA GLU A 50 6.67 14.41 -2.48
C GLU A 50 5.96 13.15 -1.96
N VAL A 51 6.13 12.87 -0.66
CA VAL A 51 5.46 11.76 0.01
C VAL A 51 4.81 12.25 1.29
N SER A 52 3.51 12.00 1.42
CA SER A 52 2.77 12.31 2.64
C SER A 52 3.19 11.40 3.80
N LYS A 53 3.21 11.99 4.99
CA LYS A 53 3.40 11.35 6.29
C LYS A 53 2.15 11.50 7.12
N ASP A 54 1.94 10.52 7.98
CA ASP A 54 0.94 10.54 9.02
C ASP A 54 1.55 10.09 10.36
N ALA A 55 0.73 10.10 11.42
CA ALA A 55 1.16 9.67 12.75
C ALA A 55 1.54 8.17 12.82
N ALA A 56 1.13 7.36 11.84
CA ALA A 56 1.46 5.94 11.76
C ALA A 56 2.80 5.69 11.04
N SER A 57 3.36 6.72 10.38
CA SER A 57 4.61 6.64 9.64
C SER A 57 5.78 6.40 10.60
N VAL A 58 6.41 5.23 10.48
CA VAL A 58 7.57 4.88 11.31
C VAL A 58 8.82 5.55 10.76
N VAL A 59 9.40 6.47 11.54
CA VAL A 59 10.63 7.17 11.19
C VAL A 59 11.82 6.49 11.88
N HIS A 60 12.78 6.06 11.08
CA HIS A 60 14.04 5.51 11.57
C HIS A 60 15.17 6.52 11.35
N GLY A 61 15.75 7.01 12.45
CA GLY A 61 16.80 8.02 12.41
C GLY A 61 16.28 9.45 12.25
N GLU A 62 17.18 10.37 11.95
CA GLU A 62 16.89 11.80 11.91
C GLU A 62 16.63 12.29 10.48
N LEU A 63 15.54 13.02 10.29
CA LEU A 63 15.17 13.60 9.00
C LEU A 63 15.75 15.01 8.88
N LYS A 64 16.82 15.15 8.11
CA LYS A 64 17.50 16.43 7.86
C LYS A 64 17.59 16.71 6.38
N LYS A 65 17.47 17.98 5.99
CA LYS A 65 17.74 18.42 4.62
C LYS A 65 19.14 17.96 4.16
N GLY A 66 19.23 17.44 2.95
CA GLY A 66 20.44 16.87 2.36
C GLY A 66 20.73 15.42 2.74
N ALA A 67 20.14 14.89 3.83
CA ALA A 67 20.34 13.49 4.21
C ALA A 67 19.69 12.54 3.20
N LYS A 68 20.41 11.48 2.82
CA LYS A 68 19.88 10.45 1.91
C LYS A 68 18.95 9.51 2.68
N VAL A 69 17.72 9.36 2.20
CA VAL A 69 16.72 8.47 2.78
C VAL A 69 16.11 7.56 1.73
N THR A 70 15.56 6.43 2.18
CA THR A 70 14.68 5.56 1.39
C THR A 70 13.31 5.55 2.05
N ILE A 71 12.30 6.02 1.33
CA ILE A 71 10.92 6.09 1.79
C ILE A 71 10.15 4.95 1.14
N LYS A 72 9.55 4.08 1.95
CA LYS A 72 8.59 3.06 1.49
C LYS A 72 7.19 3.62 1.62
N TYR A 73 6.39 3.50 0.56
CA TYR A 73 5.04 4.07 0.53
C TYR A 73 4.09 3.22 -0.30
N LYS A 74 2.79 3.47 -0.16
CA LYS A 74 1.74 2.86 -0.97
C LYS A 74 1.17 3.91 -1.91
N MET A 75 0.92 3.55 -3.16
CA MET A 75 0.17 4.39 -4.08
C MET A 75 -1.26 3.89 -4.10
N VAL A 76 -2.17 4.66 -3.50
CA VAL A 76 -3.57 4.30 -3.34
C VAL A 76 -4.42 5.37 -4.03
N ALA A 77 -5.34 4.93 -4.90
CA ALA A 77 -6.31 5.83 -5.50
C ALA A 77 -7.32 6.25 -4.42
N THR A 78 -7.51 7.55 -4.24
CA THR A 78 -8.46 8.10 -3.26
C THR A 78 -9.83 8.37 -3.86
N ASP A 79 -9.88 8.65 -5.16
CA ASP A 79 -11.10 8.86 -5.94
C ASP A 79 -10.86 8.45 -7.39
N ILE A 80 -11.86 7.86 -8.03
CA ILE A 80 -11.79 7.40 -9.43
C ILE A 80 -13.10 7.78 -10.12
N GLU A 81 -13.02 8.78 -11.00
CA GLU A 81 -14.14 9.21 -11.84
C GLU A 81 -13.94 8.75 -13.28
N ALA A 82 -14.80 7.86 -13.77
CA ALA A 82 -14.86 7.51 -15.18
C ALA A 82 -15.80 8.47 -15.91
N LYS A 83 -15.27 9.26 -16.85
CA LYS A 83 -16.08 10.11 -17.73
C LYS A 83 -16.44 9.30 -18.96
N GLU A 84 -17.74 9.07 -19.20
CA GLU A 84 -18.21 8.39 -20.41
C GLU A 84 -17.75 9.16 -21.66
N GLU A 85 -17.01 8.50 -22.55
CA GLU A 85 -16.81 9.02 -23.89
C GLU A 85 -18.15 8.93 -24.63
N ALA A 86 -18.65 10.07 -25.12
CA ALA A 86 -19.90 10.12 -25.88
C ALA A 86 -19.88 9.05 -26.98
N PRO A 87 -20.98 8.29 -27.18
CA PRO A 87 -20.99 7.19 -28.12
C PRO A 87 -20.60 7.71 -29.50
N ALA A 88 -19.51 7.14 -30.05
CA ALA A 88 -19.05 7.44 -31.40
C ALA A 88 -20.24 7.28 -32.36
N LYS A 89 -20.72 8.39 -32.92
CA LYS A 89 -21.82 8.41 -33.90
C LYS A 89 -21.46 7.44 -35.02
N LYS A 90 -22.09 6.26 -35.04
CA LYS A 90 -22.05 5.37 -36.20
C LYS A 90 -22.65 6.14 -37.37
N LYS A 91 -21.79 6.55 -38.31
CA LYS A 91 -22.24 7.10 -39.60
C LYS A 91 -23.02 5.98 -40.31
N LYS A 92 -24.26 6.31 -40.69
CA LYS A 92 -25.11 5.49 -41.55
C LYS A 92 -24.68 5.66 -43.00
#